data_AF-A0A2G8STU2-F1
#
_entry.id   AF-A0A2G8STU2-F1
#
_cell.length_a   1.000
_cell.length_b   1.000
_cell.length_c   1.000
_cell.angle_alpha   90.00
_cell.angle_beta   90.00
_cell.angle_gamma   90.00
#
_symmetry.space_group_name_H-M   'P 1'
#
loop_
_entity.id
_entity.type
_entity.pdbx_description
1 polymer ?
#
loop_
_entity_poly.entity_id
_entity_poly.type
_entity_poly.pdbx_seq_one_letter_code
_entity_poly.pdbx_strand_id
1 'polypeptide(L)'
;MPQDTGDCSVDTQSVLFGQVTEYIVTHPGRSQYSQTGGGVSACGLAALNCARIVLGLQSAGLDPAHLVQELMKRKFLEGILQPCLSWSSPSHLAVDEIYKVPIFQKCLQMVSSDYGQAGLPYFERLVSNIAGYTKSHSASTCVIITRPPEIIACFCLADVPSELFVIFDSHPRPEKHPQGAAFIFKNSIRSTAEYLSELLRYDERLLSDSTVQWQAQLLAHCSGDIFVARANGPTSSQWAEIALDASLEVLKLRARVRSLETDNESLESDKRQLNDEISKLDDKVLELDDELVRLKAKHERLRSSKHHNAGSSTHSFTSTRSQVAQTPLGTPSTRTEVSASNAPSNRRAAQVQPMSHASNYHASDAFAMELQRAFDAENRQLKQQMKRLRETQPAFFDCELDDAAVQQLGLNEKQYEIFNEMQMARFSTIIHCRKCLNTIFVDKGEYQEVQEIVCPLPGCGYAWCKLCSQAIEIGGPKHSCDGTSELNHLMRQRGWKHCPGEHLAFLDVDNSRTRP
;
A
#
# COMPACT_ATOMS: atom_id res chain seq x y z
N MET A 1 5.61 41.08 -40.18
CA MET A 1 6.05 40.78 -38.80
C MET A 1 7.34 39.97 -38.88
N PRO A 2 8.31 40.22 -38.00
CA PRO A 2 9.70 39.81 -38.22
C PRO A 2 9.83 38.28 -38.26
N GLN A 3 10.71 37.80 -39.13
CA GLN A 3 11.23 36.44 -39.08
C GLN A 3 12.36 36.44 -38.05
N ASP A 4 12.27 35.61 -37.01
CA ASP A 4 13.36 35.42 -36.05
C ASP A 4 14.49 34.62 -36.69
N THR A 5 15.31 35.30 -37.49
CA THR A 5 16.63 34.82 -37.92
C THR A 5 17.63 35.01 -36.77
N GLY A 6 17.33 34.41 -35.62
CA GLY A 6 18.21 34.33 -34.47
C GLY A 6 19.31 33.32 -34.73
N ASP A 7 20.34 33.74 -35.46
CA ASP A 7 21.48 32.90 -35.82
C ASP A 7 22.27 32.51 -34.56
N CYS A 8 22.23 31.21 -34.23
CA CYS A 8 22.98 30.61 -33.14
C CYS A 8 23.81 29.43 -33.67
N SER A 9 24.54 29.68 -34.76
CA SER A 9 25.44 28.72 -35.41
C SER A 9 26.73 28.45 -34.62
N VAL A 10 26.59 27.94 -33.39
CA VAL A 10 27.63 27.05 -32.85
C VAL A 10 27.63 25.80 -33.73
N ASP A 11 28.72 25.62 -34.49
CA ASP A 11 28.81 24.56 -35.50
C ASP A 11 28.55 23.20 -34.85
N THR A 12 27.62 22.42 -35.41
CA THR A 12 27.33 21.04 -34.98
C THR A 12 28.61 20.20 -34.94
N GLN A 13 29.56 20.46 -35.84
CA GLN A 13 30.87 19.82 -35.86
C GLN A 13 31.64 20.04 -34.55
N SER A 14 31.60 21.24 -33.95
CA SER A 14 32.30 21.52 -32.69
C SER A 14 31.80 20.67 -31.52
N VAL A 15 30.50 20.35 -31.51
CA VAL A 15 29.88 19.44 -30.53
C VAL A 15 30.22 17.98 -30.84
N LEU A 16 30.12 17.56 -32.10
CA LEU A 16 30.42 16.18 -32.55
C LEU A 16 31.88 15.78 -32.36
N PHE A 17 32.82 16.69 -32.64
CA PHE A 17 34.26 16.51 -32.42
C PHE A 17 34.69 16.81 -30.97
N GLY A 18 33.75 17.06 -30.05
CA GLY A 18 34.04 17.21 -28.61
C GLY A 18 34.88 18.45 -28.26
N GLN A 19 34.92 19.45 -29.13
CA GLN A 19 35.68 20.70 -28.93
C GLN A 19 35.08 21.58 -27.82
N VAL A 20 33.79 21.38 -27.52
CA VAL A 20 33.05 22.09 -26.47
C VAL A 20 32.77 21.13 -25.31
N THR A 21 33.03 21.55 -24.07
CA THR A 21 32.89 20.72 -22.86
C THR A 21 31.46 20.66 -22.30
N GLU A 22 30.69 21.73 -22.47
CA GLU A 22 29.25 21.82 -22.20
C GLU A 22 28.60 22.72 -23.26
N TYR A 23 27.54 22.24 -23.92
CA TYR A 23 26.70 23.07 -24.80
C TYR A 23 25.23 22.85 -24.45
N ILE A 24 24.43 23.91 -24.39
CA ILE A 24 23.05 23.87 -23.89
C ILE A 24 22.11 24.43 -24.96
N VAL A 25 21.12 23.62 -25.35
CA VAL A 25 19.99 24.03 -26.18
C VAL A 25 18.75 24.11 -25.30
N THR A 26 18.16 25.30 -25.19
CA THR A 26 16.87 25.51 -24.54
C THR A 26 16.02 26.45 -25.40
N HIS A 27 14.70 26.26 -25.40
CA HIS A 27 13.75 27.04 -26.21
C HIS A 27 12.73 27.72 -25.29
N PRO A 28 12.74 29.07 -25.16
CA PRO A 28 11.92 29.75 -24.17
C PRO A 28 10.41 29.47 -24.25
N GLY A 29 9.79 29.38 -23.08
CA GLY A 29 8.36 29.12 -22.89
C GLY A 29 7.96 27.65 -23.06
N ARG A 30 8.90 26.70 -22.97
CA ARG A 30 8.67 25.26 -23.22
C ARG A 30 9.24 24.37 -22.13
N SER A 31 8.44 24.05 -21.12
CA SER A 31 8.65 22.95 -20.16
C SER A 31 7.34 22.16 -20.04
N GLN A 32 7.36 21.00 -19.40
CA GLN A 32 6.15 20.33 -18.92
C GLN A 32 5.30 21.24 -18.02
N TYR A 33 5.93 22.15 -17.26
CA TYR A 33 5.26 23.15 -16.40
C TYR A 33 4.81 24.42 -17.15
N SER A 34 4.55 24.34 -18.46
CA SER A 34 4.02 25.50 -19.20
C SER A 34 2.60 25.84 -18.75
N GLN A 35 2.26 27.13 -18.67
CA GLN A 35 0.98 27.64 -18.13
C GLN A 35 -0.29 27.06 -18.82
N THR A 36 -0.15 26.41 -19.97
CA THR A 36 -1.25 25.81 -20.75
C THR A 36 -1.47 24.32 -20.49
N GLY A 37 -0.67 23.66 -19.64
CA GLY A 37 -0.95 22.30 -19.18
C GLY A 37 0.26 21.36 -19.18
N GLY A 38 0.21 20.44 -18.22
CA GLY A 38 1.18 19.37 -17.96
C GLY A 38 1.21 19.06 -16.47
N GLY A 39 0.77 17.87 -16.08
CA GLY A 39 0.76 17.45 -14.67
C GLY A 39 2.17 17.44 -14.07
N VAL A 40 2.27 17.64 -12.75
CA VAL A 40 3.55 17.70 -11.98
C VAL A 40 4.47 16.51 -12.27
N SER A 41 3.84 15.38 -12.62
CA SER A 41 4.39 14.04 -12.82
C SER A 41 4.81 13.68 -14.25
N ALA A 42 4.82 14.64 -15.18
CA ALA A 42 5.02 14.33 -16.60
C ALA A 42 6.49 14.10 -17.03
N CYS A 43 7.48 14.30 -16.14
CA CYS A 43 8.90 14.15 -16.41
C CYS A 43 9.29 12.75 -16.92
N GLY A 44 8.78 11.68 -16.28
CA GLY A 44 9.04 10.31 -16.73
C GLY A 44 8.52 10.04 -18.14
N LEU A 45 7.38 10.64 -18.52
CA LEU A 45 6.80 10.51 -19.85
C LEU A 45 7.62 11.30 -20.89
N ALA A 46 8.10 12.49 -20.54
CA ALA A 46 9.00 13.27 -21.37
C ALA A 46 10.31 12.53 -21.62
N ALA A 47 10.93 11.99 -20.56
CA ALA A 47 12.19 11.27 -20.61
C ALA A 47 12.09 9.98 -21.46
N LEU A 48 11.07 9.14 -21.24
CA LEU A 48 10.87 7.93 -22.05
C LEU A 48 10.46 8.23 -23.49
N ASN A 49 9.68 9.30 -23.76
CA ASN A 49 9.37 9.71 -25.12
C ASN A 49 10.60 10.28 -25.85
N CYS A 50 11.47 11.01 -25.15
CA CYS A 50 12.79 11.41 -25.66
C CYS A 50 13.62 10.16 -26.03
N ALA A 51 13.76 9.20 -25.11
CA ALA A 51 14.49 7.97 -25.34
C ALA A 51 13.98 7.20 -26.56
N ARG A 52 12.65 7.04 -26.66
CA ARG A 52 11.97 6.38 -27.78
C ARG A 52 12.27 7.05 -29.12
N ILE A 53 12.25 8.39 -29.19
CA ILE A 53 12.44 9.13 -30.44
C ILE A 53 13.92 9.15 -30.84
N VAL A 54 14.83 9.48 -29.92
CA VAL A 54 16.27 9.62 -30.20
C VAL A 54 16.88 8.28 -30.61
N LEU A 55 16.67 7.22 -29.81
CA LEU A 55 17.17 5.88 -30.13
C LEU A 55 16.46 5.30 -31.37
N GLY A 56 15.16 5.61 -31.53
CA GLY A 56 14.38 5.20 -32.70
C GLY A 56 14.94 5.76 -34.01
N LEU A 57 15.23 7.06 -34.08
CA LEU A 57 15.78 7.69 -35.28
C LEU A 57 17.14 7.10 -35.69
N GLN A 58 18.04 6.87 -34.74
CA GLN A 58 19.33 6.25 -35.04
C GLN A 58 19.18 4.79 -35.46
N SER A 59 18.28 4.03 -34.83
CA SER A 59 17.97 2.64 -35.26
C SER A 59 17.36 2.56 -36.67
N ALA A 60 16.77 3.65 -37.16
CA ALA A 60 16.30 3.79 -38.53
C ALA A 60 17.39 4.28 -39.52
N GLY A 61 18.64 4.42 -39.06
CA GLY A 61 19.77 4.83 -39.90
C GLY A 61 19.94 6.34 -40.07
N LEU A 62 19.37 7.18 -39.18
CA LEU A 62 19.68 8.62 -39.18
C LEU A 62 21.14 8.84 -38.75
N ASP A 63 21.90 9.52 -39.61
CA ASP A 63 23.28 9.92 -39.35
C ASP A 63 23.43 10.73 -38.04
N PRO A 64 24.47 10.49 -37.22
CA PRO A 64 24.63 11.16 -35.93
C PRO A 64 24.75 12.69 -36.00
N ALA A 65 25.31 13.25 -37.07
CA ALA A 65 25.40 14.71 -37.22
C ALA A 65 24.01 15.31 -37.49
N HIS A 66 23.20 14.64 -38.32
CA HIS A 66 21.80 15.01 -38.54
C HIS A 66 20.96 14.80 -37.28
N LEU A 67 21.22 13.76 -36.48
CA LEU A 67 20.56 13.56 -35.18
C LEU A 67 20.85 14.72 -34.22
N VAL A 68 22.12 15.14 -34.06
CA VAL A 68 22.46 16.31 -33.21
C VAL A 68 21.80 17.59 -33.73
N GLN A 69 21.70 17.77 -35.04
CA GLN A 69 20.93 18.89 -35.62
C GLN A 69 19.42 18.80 -35.34
N GLU A 70 18.81 17.62 -35.30
CA GLU A 70 17.41 17.47 -34.87
C GLU A 70 17.24 17.77 -33.37
N LEU A 71 18.13 17.28 -32.51
CA LEU A 71 18.15 17.60 -31.06
C LEU A 71 18.19 19.13 -30.81
N MET A 72 18.91 19.88 -31.65
CA MET A 72 18.99 21.34 -31.58
C MET A 72 17.67 22.07 -31.94
N LYS A 73 16.77 21.45 -32.71
CA LYS A 73 15.59 22.12 -33.29
C LYS A 73 14.42 22.22 -32.31
N ARG A 74 13.83 23.42 -32.21
CA ARG A 74 12.61 23.69 -31.42
C ARG A 74 11.49 22.67 -31.65
N LYS A 75 11.21 22.34 -32.92
CA LYS A 75 10.14 21.41 -33.33
C LYS A 75 10.35 19.99 -32.77
N PHE A 76 11.60 19.56 -32.60
CA PHE A 76 11.93 18.25 -32.05
C PHE A 76 11.63 18.19 -30.55
N LEU A 77 12.06 19.23 -29.80
CA LEU A 77 11.72 19.40 -28.39
C LEU A 77 10.20 19.48 -28.15
N GLU A 78 9.48 20.24 -28.99
CA GLU A 78 8.01 20.32 -28.94
C GLU A 78 7.36 18.95 -29.21
N GLY A 79 7.89 18.15 -30.15
CA GLY A 79 7.43 16.78 -30.42
C GLY A 79 7.69 15.78 -29.28
N ILE A 80 8.73 16.00 -28.46
CA ILE A 80 9.00 15.21 -27.24
C ILE A 80 8.01 15.57 -26.13
N LEU A 81 7.72 16.85 -25.93
CA LEU A 81 6.84 17.33 -24.87
C LEU A 81 5.34 17.17 -25.19
N GLN A 82 4.96 17.00 -26.46
CA GLN A 82 3.55 16.92 -26.89
C GLN A 82 2.65 15.91 -26.11
N PRO A 83 3.11 14.69 -25.75
CA PRO A 83 2.31 13.78 -24.92
C PRO A 83 2.10 14.31 -23.49
N CYS A 84 3.07 15.05 -22.96
CA CYS A 84 3.03 15.62 -21.60
C CYS A 84 2.02 16.76 -21.50
N LEU A 85 1.94 17.61 -22.55
CA LEU A 85 0.90 18.64 -22.69
C LEU A 85 -0.52 18.04 -22.80
N SER A 86 -0.62 16.75 -23.15
CA SER A 86 -1.88 16.01 -23.26
C SER A 86 -2.20 15.18 -22.01
N TRP A 87 -1.33 15.20 -20.99
CA TRP A 87 -1.48 14.41 -19.77
C TRP A 87 -2.14 15.24 -18.66
N SER A 88 -3.38 14.90 -18.32
CA SER A 88 -4.24 15.66 -17.40
C SER A 88 -4.30 15.11 -15.98
N SER A 89 -3.57 14.06 -15.62
CA SER A 89 -3.59 13.48 -14.27
C SER A 89 -2.45 14.04 -13.40
N PRO A 90 -2.69 14.35 -12.12
CA PRO A 90 -1.62 14.67 -11.18
C PRO A 90 -0.77 13.45 -10.79
N SER A 91 -1.29 12.22 -10.94
CA SER A 91 -0.64 10.98 -10.46
C SER A 91 0.83 10.83 -10.88
N HIS A 92 1.72 10.58 -9.91
CA HIS A 92 3.12 10.28 -10.18
C HIS A 92 3.29 8.92 -10.86
N LEU A 93 3.63 8.93 -12.14
CA LEU A 93 3.90 7.72 -12.92
C LEU A 93 5.34 7.26 -12.69
N ALA A 94 5.52 6.03 -12.19
CA ALA A 94 6.86 5.45 -12.11
C ALA A 94 7.38 5.03 -13.50
N VAL A 95 8.70 5.06 -13.72
CA VAL A 95 9.31 4.78 -15.03
C VAL A 95 8.99 3.36 -15.53
N ASP A 96 8.87 2.39 -14.62
CA ASP A 96 8.47 1.03 -14.96
C ASP A 96 7.00 0.95 -15.41
N GLU A 97 6.09 1.75 -14.82
CA GLU A 97 4.69 1.86 -15.24
C GLU A 97 4.55 2.48 -16.62
N ILE A 98 5.28 3.57 -16.89
CA ILE A 98 5.30 4.19 -18.21
C ILE A 98 5.88 3.20 -19.24
N TYR A 99 6.97 2.49 -18.89
CA TYR A 99 7.56 1.48 -19.76
C TYR A 99 6.62 0.30 -20.06
N LYS A 100 5.64 -0.02 -19.20
CA LYS A 100 4.60 -1.05 -19.48
C LYS A 100 3.68 -0.70 -20.65
N VAL A 101 3.58 0.57 -21.06
CA VAL A 101 2.72 0.97 -22.20
C VAL A 101 3.30 0.42 -23.52
N PRO A 102 2.50 -0.24 -24.40
CA PRO A 102 3.01 -0.96 -25.58
C PRO A 102 3.94 -0.17 -26.50
N ILE A 103 3.71 1.14 -26.66
CA ILE A 103 4.56 2.02 -27.48
C ILE A 103 6.03 2.05 -26.99
N PHE A 104 6.26 2.00 -25.67
CA PHE A 104 7.61 1.95 -25.12
C PHE A 104 8.15 0.53 -25.17
N GLN A 105 7.38 -0.48 -24.74
CA GLN A 105 7.80 -1.89 -24.79
C GLN A 105 8.22 -2.38 -26.18
N LYS A 106 7.58 -1.90 -27.26
CA LYS A 106 7.89 -2.34 -28.63
C LYS A 106 8.93 -1.48 -29.36
N CYS A 107 9.29 -0.30 -28.84
CA CYS A 107 10.38 0.52 -29.39
C CYS A 107 11.70 0.37 -28.61
N LEU A 108 11.62 0.27 -27.29
CA LEU A 108 12.75 0.24 -26.37
C LEU A 108 12.94 -1.15 -25.77
N GLN A 109 14.19 -1.47 -25.44
CA GLN A 109 14.56 -2.64 -24.66
C GLN A 109 15.35 -2.15 -23.45
N MET A 110 14.78 -2.35 -22.25
CA MET A 110 15.53 -2.25 -21.01
C MET A 110 16.60 -3.37 -20.98
N VAL A 111 17.84 -3.02 -20.70
CA VAL A 111 19.00 -3.93 -20.71
C VAL A 111 19.50 -4.23 -19.31
N SER A 112 19.49 -3.22 -18.44
CA SER A 112 19.85 -3.32 -17.02
C SER A 112 19.25 -2.14 -16.24
N SER A 113 19.28 -2.22 -14.92
CA SER A 113 18.94 -1.13 -14.01
C SER A 113 19.97 -1.10 -12.89
N ASP A 114 20.46 0.08 -12.53
CA ASP A 114 21.34 0.32 -11.38
C ASP A 114 20.58 1.12 -10.32
N TYR A 115 20.95 0.97 -9.05
CA TYR A 115 20.36 1.70 -7.92
C TYR A 115 21.46 2.01 -6.90
N GLY A 116 21.52 3.26 -6.44
CA GLY A 116 22.55 3.68 -5.52
C GLY A 116 22.38 5.11 -5.02
N GLN A 117 23.30 5.52 -4.16
CA GLN A 117 23.33 6.85 -3.57
C GLN A 117 23.69 7.89 -4.64
N ALA A 118 22.91 8.97 -4.73
CA ALA A 118 23.04 10.02 -5.73
C ALA A 118 24.29 10.89 -5.45
N GLY A 119 25.40 10.53 -6.09
CA GLY A 119 26.67 11.24 -5.98
C GLY A 119 27.67 10.83 -7.06
N LEU A 120 28.76 11.60 -7.21
CA LEU A 120 29.73 11.46 -8.30
C LEU A 120 30.18 10.00 -8.59
N PRO A 121 30.57 9.15 -7.61
CA PRO A 121 31.02 7.79 -7.92
C PRO A 121 29.92 6.87 -8.48
N TYR A 122 28.66 7.13 -8.15
CA TYR A 122 27.53 6.42 -8.74
C TYR A 122 27.30 6.88 -10.19
N PHE A 123 27.29 8.20 -10.44
CA PHE A 123 27.10 8.71 -11.79
C PHE A 123 28.28 8.43 -12.72
N GLU A 124 29.54 8.44 -12.23
CA GLU A 124 30.70 8.00 -13.01
C GLU A 124 30.56 6.53 -13.43
N ARG A 125 30.11 5.64 -12.52
CA ARG A 125 29.80 4.24 -12.86
C ARG A 125 28.66 4.14 -13.88
N LEU A 126 27.54 4.83 -13.65
CA LEU A 126 26.36 4.75 -14.51
C LEU A 126 26.62 5.26 -15.93
N VAL A 127 27.34 6.38 -16.06
CA VAL A 127 27.73 6.95 -17.35
C VAL A 127 28.80 6.07 -18.04
N SER A 128 29.72 5.46 -17.27
CA SER A 128 30.66 4.46 -17.81
C SER A 128 29.95 3.20 -18.32
N ASN A 129 28.89 2.75 -17.63
CA ASN A 129 28.12 1.57 -18.04
C ASN A 129 27.43 1.81 -19.40
N ILE A 130 26.72 2.94 -19.59
CA ILE A 130 26.10 3.24 -20.89
C ILE A 130 27.14 3.45 -22.00
N ALA A 131 28.31 4.05 -21.71
CA ALA A 131 29.39 4.17 -22.67
C ALA A 131 29.98 2.80 -23.07
N GLY A 132 30.08 1.88 -22.10
CA GLY A 132 30.47 0.49 -22.34
C GLY A 132 29.47 -0.26 -23.23
N TYR A 133 28.16 -0.11 -22.97
CA TYR A 133 27.11 -0.67 -23.83
C TYR A 133 27.17 -0.08 -25.25
N THR A 134 27.22 1.24 -25.39
CA THR A 134 27.29 1.94 -26.69
C THR A 134 28.49 1.47 -27.53
N LYS A 135 29.68 1.35 -26.92
CA LYS A 135 30.90 0.87 -27.61
C LYS A 135 30.89 -0.61 -27.96
N SER A 136 30.24 -1.45 -27.15
CA SER A 136 30.23 -2.91 -27.36
C SER A 136 29.17 -3.38 -28.36
N HIS A 137 28.12 -2.58 -28.58
CA HIS A 137 27.00 -2.92 -29.46
C HIS A 137 26.91 -2.05 -30.73
N SER A 138 27.78 -1.03 -30.89
CA SER A 138 27.72 -0.04 -31.98
C SER A 138 26.32 0.55 -32.16
N ALA A 139 25.66 0.86 -31.05
CA ALA A 139 24.29 1.35 -30.99
C ALA A 139 24.12 2.25 -29.76
N SER A 140 23.41 3.36 -29.89
CA SER A 140 23.25 4.30 -28.77
C SER A 140 22.49 3.71 -27.60
N THR A 141 22.93 4.11 -26.40
CA THR A 141 22.35 3.72 -25.13
C THR A 141 21.78 4.95 -24.43
N CYS A 142 20.62 4.81 -23.80
CA CYS A 142 20.02 5.80 -22.91
C CYS A 142 19.95 5.23 -21.49
N VAL A 143 20.03 6.09 -20.48
CA VAL A 143 19.62 5.80 -19.11
C VAL A 143 18.56 6.81 -18.68
N ILE A 144 17.44 6.33 -18.17
CA ILE A 144 16.44 7.15 -17.48
C ILE A 144 16.84 7.17 -16.01
N ILE A 145 17.18 8.34 -15.50
CA ILE A 145 17.62 8.53 -14.13
C ILE A 145 16.44 9.06 -13.33
N THR A 146 16.07 8.36 -12.26
CA THR A 146 14.92 8.70 -11.41
C THR A 146 15.37 8.97 -9.98
N ARG A 147 15.06 10.16 -9.48
CA ARG A 147 15.23 10.59 -8.09
C ARG A 147 14.05 11.52 -7.74
N PRO A 148 12.90 10.99 -7.30
CA PRO A 148 11.66 11.77 -7.21
C PRO A 148 11.83 13.11 -6.46
N PRO A 149 11.31 14.23 -7.00
CA PRO A 149 10.44 14.35 -8.18
C PRO A 149 11.17 14.34 -9.54
N GLU A 150 12.51 14.29 -9.54
CA GLU A 150 13.34 14.43 -10.74
C GLU A 150 13.39 13.16 -11.59
N ILE A 151 13.06 13.28 -12.88
CA ILE A 151 13.28 12.24 -13.88
C ILE A 151 13.86 12.86 -15.16
N ILE A 152 15.03 12.37 -15.58
CA ILE A 152 15.78 12.89 -16.75
C ILE A 152 16.29 11.74 -17.62
N ALA A 153 16.60 12.01 -18.89
CA ALA A 153 17.18 11.03 -19.81
C ALA A 153 18.62 11.41 -20.17
N CYS A 154 19.58 10.51 -19.96
CA CYS A 154 20.98 10.69 -20.38
C CYS A 154 21.34 9.67 -21.47
N PHE A 155 21.94 10.13 -22.56
CA PHE A 155 22.30 9.35 -23.74
C PHE A 155 23.82 9.28 -23.88
N CYS A 156 24.33 8.17 -24.39
CA CYS A 156 25.67 8.04 -24.96
C CYS A 156 25.53 7.66 -26.43
N LEU A 157 25.90 8.58 -27.34
CA LEU A 157 25.69 8.40 -28.77
C LEU A 157 26.75 7.48 -29.38
N ALA A 158 26.34 6.56 -30.26
CA ALA A 158 27.21 5.78 -31.14
C ALA A 158 27.55 6.53 -32.43
N ASP A 159 28.57 6.03 -33.15
CA ASP A 159 28.99 6.45 -34.49
C ASP A 159 29.43 7.92 -34.63
N VAL A 160 29.59 8.61 -33.50
CA VAL A 160 30.18 9.94 -33.36
C VAL A 160 31.72 9.87 -33.27
N PRO A 161 32.46 10.91 -33.74
CA PRO A 161 33.92 10.89 -33.76
C PRO A 161 34.58 11.17 -32.38
N SER A 162 33.80 11.51 -31.36
CA SER A 162 34.24 11.67 -29.97
C SER A 162 33.15 11.18 -29.00
N GLU A 163 33.46 10.98 -27.71
CA GLU A 163 32.46 10.56 -26.73
C GLU A 163 31.42 11.67 -26.49
N LEU A 164 30.25 11.58 -27.14
CA LEU A 164 29.18 12.56 -27.00
C LEU A 164 28.04 12.01 -26.13
N PHE A 165 27.89 12.64 -24.96
CA PHE A 165 26.76 12.45 -24.08
C PHE A 165 25.75 13.57 -24.25
N VAL A 166 24.46 13.24 -24.14
CA VAL A 166 23.37 14.23 -24.18
C VAL A 166 22.46 14.00 -22.98
N ILE A 167 22.17 15.03 -22.20
CA ILE A 167 21.16 14.98 -21.14
C ILE A 167 19.93 15.77 -21.63
N PHE A 168 18.77 15.14 -21.58
CA PHE A 168 17.48 15.77 -21.73
C PHE A 168 16.86 15.97 -20.34
N ASP A 169 16.62 17.22 -19.99
CA ASP A 169 15.93 17.63 -18.77
C ASP A 169 14.67 18.43 -19.15
N SER A 170 13.51 17.99 -18.67
CA SER A 170 12.22 18.61 -18.97
C SER A 170 11.84 19.76 -18.01
N HIS A 171 12.57 19.91 -16.90
CA HIS A 171 12.35 20.92 -15.85
C HIS A 171 13.07 22.24 -16.21
N PRO A 172 12.55 23.40 -15.79
CA PRO A 172 13.30 24.65 -15.85
C PRO A 172 14.37 24.67 -14.75
N ARG A 173 15.61 25.07 -15.08
CA ARG A 173 16.70 25.20 -14.10
C ARG A 173 17.15 26.65 -13.98
N PRO A 174 17.00 27.31 -12.82
CA PRO A 174 17.25 28.75 -12.66
C PRO A 174 18.57 29.26 -13.26
N GLU A 175 19.65 28.48 -13.13
CA GLU A 175 21.00 28.88 -13.52
C GLU A 175 21.39 28.48 -14.95
N LYS A 176 20.78 27.44 -15.54
CA LYS A 176 21.17 26.88 -16.86
C LYS A 176 20.10 26.97 -17.95
N HIS A 177 18.82 26.83 -17.60
CA HIS A 177 17.69 26.94 -18.53
C HIS A 177 16.41 27.35 -17.78
N PRO A 178 16.33 28.60 -17.27
CA PRO A 178 15.19 29.06 -16.47
C PRO A 178 13.86 29.14 -17.25
N GLN A 179 13.91 29.09 -18.58
CA GLN A 179 12.76 29.33 -19.47
C GLN A 179 12.16 28.05 -20.07
N GLY A 180 12.68 26.86 -19.74
CA GLY A 180 12.18 25.62 -20.31
C GLY A 180 13.03 24.38 -20.06
N ALA A 181 12.62 23.29 -20.68
CA ALA A 181 13.39 22.09 -20.89
C ALA A 181 14.67 22.39 -21.70
N ALA A 182 15.65 21.49 -21.64
CA ALA A 182 16.90 21.61 -22.38
C ALA A 182 17.48 20.27 -22.85
N PHE A 183 18.31 20.35 -23.90
CA PHE A 183 19.33 19.36 -24.23
C PHE A 183 20.71 19.90 -23.85
N ILE A 184 21.45 19.12 -23.08
CA ILE A 184 22.77 19.48 -22.55
C ILE A 184 23.79 18.46 -23.07
N PHE A 185 24.68 18.92 -23.93
CA PHE A 185 25.71 18.11 -24.57
C PHE A 185 26.99 18.15 -23.74
N LYS A 186 27.63 17.00 -23.56
CA LYS A 186 28.85 16.80 -22.76
C LYS A 186 29.83 15.89 -23.51
N ASN A 187 31.11 16.21 -23.46
CA ASN A 187 32.17 15.52 -24.22
C ASN A 187 32.98 14.48 -23.41
N SER A 188 32.55 14.12 -22.19
CA SER A 188 33.25 13.12 -21.38
C SER A 188 32.35 12.47 -20.33
N ILE A 189 32.70 11.25 -19.91
CA ILE A 189 32.05 10.54 -18.78
C ILE A 189 32.05 11.42 -17.52
N ARG A 190 33.20 12.02 -17.19
CA ARG A 190 33.40 12.78 -15.96
C ARG A 190 32.59 14.07 -15.92
N SER A 191 32.67 14.91 -16.96
CA SER A 191 31.91 16.17 -17.02
C SER A 191 30.39 15.98 -17.12
N THR A 192 29.95 14.79 -17.53
CA THR A 192 28.56 14.33 -17.45
C THR A 192 28.19 13.92 -16.02
N ALA A 193 29.01 13.08 -15.37
CA ALA A 193 28.77 12.59 -14.02
C ALA A 193 28.86 13.69 -12.94
N GLU A 194 29.79 14.65 -13.07
CA GLU A 194 29.89 15.83 -12.22
C GLU A 194 28.62 16.68 -12.31
N TYR A 195 28.11 16.92 -13.52
CA TYR A 195 26.85 17.66 -13.71
C TYR A 195 25.62 16.88 -13.21
N LEU A 196 25.54 15.56 -13.41
CA LEU A 196 24.47 14.74 -12.84
C LEU A 196 24.49 14.75 -11.30
N SER A 197 25.68 14.73 -10.69
CA SER A 197 25.86 14.82 -9.24
C SER A 197 25.53 16.20 -8.66
N GLU A 198 25.68 17.27 -9.45
CA GLU A 198 25.29 18.63 -9.10
C GLU A 198 23.77 18.81 -9.22
N LEU A 199 23.21 18.38 -10.36
CA LEU A 199 21.78 18.47 -10.70
C LEU A 199 20.92 17.66 -9.72
N LEU A 200 21.33 16.43 -9.42
CA LEU A 200 20.60 15.49 -8.57
C LEU A 200 21.19 15.43 -7.14
N ARG A 201 21.87 16.50 -6.69
CA ARG A 201 22.42 16.62 -5.33
C ARG A 201 21.36 16.42 -4.23
N TYR A 202 21.75 15.80 -3.12
CA TYR A 202 20.94 15.74 -1.90
C TYR A 202 21.62 16.53 -0.78
N ASP A 203 20.85 17.13 0.12
CA ASP A 203 21.39 17.89 1.25
C ASP A 203 21.74 16.95 2.41
N GLU A 204 23.01 16.61 2.58
CA GLU A 204 23.52 15.70 3.63
C GLU A 204 23.08 16.10 5.05
N ARG A 205 22.77 17.38 5.29
CA ARG A 205 22.27 17.84 6.59
C ARG A 205 20.91 17.25 6.95
N LEU A 206 20.12 16.79 5.96
CA LEU A 206 18.86 16.07 6.20
C LEU A 206 19.09 14.68 6.84
N LEU A 207 20.25 14.03 6.60
CA LEU A 207 20.63 12.79 7.29
C LEU A 207 21.10 13.02 8.74
N SER A 208 21.38 14.27 9.12
CA SER A 208 21.83 14.61 10.48
C SER A 208 20.69 14.73 11.50
N ASP A 209 19.44 14.82 11.04
CA ASP A 209 18.27 14.79 11.93
C ASP A 209 17.89 13.35 12.29
N SER A 210 18.09 12.99 13.56
CA SER A 210 17.74 11.68 14.12
C SER A 210 16.26 11.29 14.00
N THR A 211 15.36 12.23 13.68
CA THR A 211 13.93 11.97 13.48
C THR A 211 13.55 11.68 12.02
N VAL A 212 14.35 12.15 11.05
CA VAL A 212 14.08 12.03 9.60
C VAL A 212 15.06 11.06 8.90
N GLN A 213 16.03 10.52 9.64
CA GLN A 213 17.18 9.75 9.12
C GLN A 213 16.87 8.73 8.01
N TRP A 214 15.81 7.93 8.13
CA TRP A 214 15.47 6.91 7.14
C TRP A 214 14.73 7.46 5.90
N GLN A 215 13.94 8.53 6.06
CA GLN A 215 13.25 9.23 4.96
C GLN A 215 14.28 9.99 4.10
N ALA A 216 15.16 10.74 4.74
CA ALA A 216 16.28 11.40 4.06
C ALA A 216 17.24 10.41 3.35
N GLN A 217 17.40 9.18 3.86
CA GLN A 217 18.23 8.15 3.24
C GLN A 217 17.65 7.63 1.92
N LEU A 218 16.32 7.68 1.75
CA LEU A 218 15.65 7.33 0.49
C LEU A 218 15.78 8.47 -0.53
N LEU A 219 15.62 9.72 -0.10
CA LEU A 219 15.87 10.91 -0.91
C LEU A 219 17.35 11.05 -1.33
N ALA A 220 18.27 10.36 -0.66
CA ALA A 220 19.68 10.28 -1.03
C ALA A 220 19.98 9.24 -2.13
N HIS A 221 19.01 8.44 -2.59
CA HIS A 221 19.20 7.41 -3.62
C HIS A 221 18.53 7.77 -4.95
N CYS A 222 18.98 7.13 -6.03
CA CYS A 222 18.38 7.20 -7.37
C CYS A 222 18.47 5.85 -8.09
N SER A 223 17.58 5.61 -9.06
CA SER A 223 17.71 4.52 -10.03
C SER A 223 18.23 5.03 -11.38
N GLY A 224 18.84 4.14 -12.14
CA GLY A 224 19.28 4.38 -13.53
C GLY A 224 18.86 3.21 -14.41
N ASP A 225 17.73 3.35 -15.09
CA ASP A 225 17.17 2.32 -15.98
C ASP A 225 17.75 2.45 -17.39
N ILE A 226 18.53 1.47 -17.83
CA ILE A 226 19.32 1.51 -19.07
C ILE A 226 18.53 0.89 -20.23
N PHE A 227 18.35 1.64 -21.31
CA PHE A 227 17.59 1.28 -22.51
C PHE A 227 18.43 1.38 -23.79
N VAL A 228 18.14 0.50 -24.74
CA VAL A 228 18.58 0.58 -26.15
C VAL A 228 17.36 0.54 -27.08
N ALA A 229 17.54 0.91 -28.35
CA ALA A 229 16.53 0.65 -29.37
C ALA A 229 16.37 -0.86 -29.60
N ARG A 230 15.13 -1.32 -29.84
CA ARG A 230 14.92 -2.68 -30.35
C ARG A 230 15.35 -2.77 -31.81
N ALA A 231 16.07 -3.84 -32.15
CA ALA A 231 16.42 -4.15 -33.52
C ALA A 231 15.17 -4.29 -34.39
N ASN A 232 15.16 -3.63 -35.56
CA ASN A 232 14.01 -3.47 -36.44
C ASN A 232 12.81 -2.79 -35.74
N GLY A 233 12.90 -1.47 -35.57
CA GLY A 233 11.82 -0.65 -35.00
C GLY A 233 10.50 -0.78 -35.78
N PRO A 234 9.34 -0.43 -35.18
CA PRO A 234 8.05 -0.88 -35.68
C PRO A 234 7.74 -0.40 -37.11
N THR A 235 7.37 -1.34 -37.97
CA THR A 235 6.83 -1.08 -39.31
C THR A 235 5.42 -0.47 -39.24
N SER A 236 4.93 0.12 -40.33
CA SER A 236 3.60 0.76 -40.36
C SER A 236 2.44 -0.17 -39.98
N SER A 237 2.56 -1.47 -40.24
CA SER A 237 1.59 -2.48 -39.78
C SER A 237 1.71 -2.76 -38.28
N GLN A 238 2.92 -2.84 -37.73
CA GLN A 238 3.16 -2.98 -36.29
C GLN A 238 2.74 -1.71 -35.52
N TRP A 239 2.82 -0.51 -36.12
CA TRP A 239 2.23 0.69 -35.54
C TRP A 239 0.70 0.61 -35.44
N ALA A 240 0.03 0.03 -36.44
CA ALA A 240 -1.41 -0.22 -36.37
C ALA A 240 -1.77 -1.29 -35.33
N GLU A 241 -0.95 -2.34 -35.19
CA GLU A 241 -1.06 -3.36 -34.13
C GLU A 241 -0.91 -2.72 -32.73
N ILE A 242 0.13 -1.92 -32.49
CA ILE A 242 0.37 -1.21 -31.22
C ILE A 242 -0.78 -0.24 -30.89
N ALA A 243 -1.33 0.46 -31.89
CA ALA A 243 -2.48 1.33 -31.70
C ALA A 243 -3.78 0.56 -31.39
N LEU A 244 -3.95 -0.63 -31.97
CA LEU A 244 -5.07 -1.52 -31.67
C LEU A 244 -4.94 -2.13 -30.27
N ASP A 245 -3.77 -2.64 -29.88
CA ASP A 245 -3.48 -3.16 -28.54
C ASP A 245 -3.81 -2.09 -27.47
N ALA A 246 -3.30 -0.87 -27.64
CA ALA A 246 -3.58 0.24 -26.73
C ALA A 246 -5.08 0.61 -26.68
N SER A 247 -5.77 0.55 -27.82
CA SER A 247 -7.22 0.78 -27.88
C SER A 247 -8.02 -0.31 -27.16
N LEU A 248 -7.58 -1.57 -27.25
CA LEU A 248 -8.19 -2.70 -26.56
C LEU A 248 -7.98 -2.62 -25.04
N GLU A 249 -6.80 -2.20 -24.56
CA GLU A 249 -6.60 -1.94 -23.13
C GLU A 249 -7.47 -0.78 -22.61
N VAL A 250 -7.63 0.31 -23.38
CA VAL A 250 -8.57 1.39 -23.02
C VAL A 250 -10.01 0.89 -22.95
N LEU A 251 -10.42 -0.04 -23.82
CA LEU A 251 -11.75 -0.67 -23.75
C LEU A 251 -11.91 -1.60 -22.54
N LYS A 252 -10.90 -2.40 -22.21
CA LYS A 252 -10.88 -3.24 -20.99
C LYS A 252 -10.97 -2.38 -19.72
N LEU A 253 -10.20 -1.29 -19.65
CA LEU A 253 -10.24 -0.36 -18.52
C LEU A 253 -11.61 0.31 -18.40
N ARG A 254 -12.20 0.78 -19.50
CA ARG A 254 -13.57 1.35 -19.50
C ARG A 254 -14.64 0.34 -19.07
N ALA A 255 -14.49 -0.94 -19.42
CA ALA A 255 -15.39 -2.00 -18.95
C ALA A 255 -15.22 -2.26 -17.44
N ARG A 256 -13.97 -2.28 -16.94
CA ARG A 256 -13.67 -2.46 -15.50
C ARG A 256 -14.16 -1.27 -14.66
N VAL A 257 -13.99 -0.04 -15.15
CA VAL A 257 -14.53 1.17 -14.48
C VAL A 257 -16.04 1.05 -14.32
N ARG A 258 -16.78 0.70 -15.39
CA ARG A 258 -18.24 0.49 -15.30
C ARG A 258 -18.66 -0.62 -14.34
N SER A 259 -17.88 -1.69 -14.22
CA SER A 259 -18.12 -2.71 -13.19
C SER A 259 -17.99 -2.07 -11.81
N LEU A 260 -16.87 -1.41 -11.53
CA LEU A 260 -16.59 -0.79 -10.23
C LEU A 260 -17.59 0.33 -9.88
N GLU A 261 -18.07 1.10 -10.86
CA GLU A 261 -19.18 2.06 -10.70
C GLU A 261 -20.46 1.33 -10.25
N THR A 262 -20.85 0.25 -10.92
CA THR A 262 -22.03 -0.57 -10.59
C THR A 262 -21.88 -1.26 -9.23
N ASP A 263 -20.70 -1.80 -8.95
CA ASP A 263 -20.36 -2.48 -7.69
C ASP A 263 -20.41 -1.48 -6.51
N ASN A 264 -19.93 -0.24 -6.71
CA ASN A 264 -20.04 0.83 -5.71
C ASN A 264 -21.49 1.30 -5.50
N GLU A 265 -22.29 1.47 -6.56
CA GLU A 265 -23.72 1.78 -6.44
C GLU A 265 -24.46 0.71 -5.61
N SER A 266 -24.15 -0.58 -5.83
CA SER A 266 -24.68 -1.68 -5.03
C SER A 266 -24.23 -1.61 -3.57
N LEU A 267 -22.92 -1.43 -3.32
CA LEU A 267 -22.38 -1.34 -1.96
C LEU A 267 -22.92 -0.13 -1.19
N GLU A 268 -23.19 1.00 -1.86
CA GLU A 268 -23.86 2.14 -1.25
C GLU A 268 -25.34 1.90 -0.94
N SER A 269 -26.02 1.06 -1.72
CA SER A 269 -27.39 0.61 -1.44
C SER A 269 -27.42 -0.33 -0.23
N ASP A 270 -26.54 -1.32 -0.19
CA ASP A 270 -26.43 -2.26 0.92
C ASP A 270 -26.02 -1.55 2.22
N LYS A 271 -25.08 -0.61 2.14
CA LYS A 271 -24.70 0.29 3.25
C LYS A 271 -25.87 1.12 3.74
N ARG A 272 -26.77 1.59 2.86
CA ARG A 272 -28.00 2.29 3.25
C ARG A 272 -28.95 1.34 3.98
N GLN A 273 -29.25 0.16 3.43
CA GLN A 273 -30.13 -0.83 4.07
C GLN A 273 -29.61 -1.26 5.45
N LEU A 274 -28.32 -1.55 5.59
CA LEU A 274 -27.73 -1.98 6.86
C LEU A 274 -27.79 -0.90 7.95
N ASN A 275 -27.59 0.38 7.59
CA ASN A 275 -27.78 1.48 8.55
C ASN A 275 -29.26 1.61 8.99
N ASP A 276 -30.18 1.41 8.05
CA ASP A 276 -31.62 1.37 8.27
C ASP A 276 -32.03 0.23 9.22
N GLU A 277 -31.40 -0.95 9.08
CA GLU A 277 -31.61 -2.10 9.97
C GLU A 277 -30.99 -1.89 11.35
N ILE A 278 -29.80 -1.27 11.44
CA ILE A 278 -29.18 -0.88 12.70
C ILE A 278 -30.09 0.09 13.47
N SER A 279 -30.64 1.13 12.83
CA SER A 279 -31.58 2.06 13.48
C SER A 279 -32.81 1.34 14.05
N LYS A 280 -33.41 0.43 13.27
CA LYS A 280 -34.57 -0.39 13.69
C LYS A 280 -34.24 -1.40 14.80
N LEU A 281 -32.97 -1.69 15.05
CA LEU A 281 -32.51 -2.53 16.16
C LEU A 281 -32.20 -1.68 17.40
N ASP A 282 -31.57 -0.51 17.24
CA ASP A 282 -31.36 0.46 18.33
C ASP A 282 -32.71 0.90 18.94
N ASP A 283 -33.72 1.20 18.10
CA ASP A 283 -35.08 1.53 18.56
C ASP A 283 -35.70 0.40 19.43
N LYS A 284 -35.55 -0.86 19.01
CA LYS A 284 -36.03 -2.03 19.77
C LYS A 284 -35.25 -2.26 21.06
N VAL A 285 -33.95 -1.96 21.08
CA VAL A 285 -33.14 -2.02 22.31
C VAL A 285 -33.64 -0.98 23.31
N LEU A 286 -33.99 0.22 22.85
CA LEU A 286 -34.61 1.25 23.70
C LEU A 286 -35.98 0.82 24.23
N GLU A 287 -36.86 0.25 23.40
CA GLU A 287 -38.16 -0.29 23.83
C GLU A 287 -38.02 -1.39 24.90
N LEU A 288 -37.06 -2.31 24.71
CA LEU A 288 -36.81 -3.43 25.64
C LEU A 288 -36.17 -2.98 26.96
N ASP A 289 -35.27 -1.99 26.94
CA ASP A 289 -34.73 -1.37 28.16
C ASP A 289 -35.84 -0.67 28.96
N ASP A 290 -36.75 0.03 28.28
CA ASP A 290 -37.88 0.71 28.92
C ASP A 290 -38.90 -0.29 29.52
N GLU A 291 -39.16 -1.42 28.84
CA GLU A 291 -39.93 -2.53 29.42
C GLU A 291 -39.20 -3.18 30.60
N LEU A 292 -37.88 -3.39 30.53
CA LEU A 292 -37.09 -3.90 31.65
C LEU A 292 -37.15 -2.99 32.87
N VAL A 293 -37.12 -1.67 32.69
CA VAL A 293 -37.31 -0.68 33.78
C VAL A 293 -38.71 -0.79 34.38
N ARG A 294 -39.76 -0.88 33.56
CA ARG A 294 -41.15 -1.05 34.01
C ARG A 294 -41.36 -2.37 34.77
N LEU A 295 -40.77 -3.48 34.30
CA LEU A 295 -40.81 -4.79 34.96
C LEU A 295 -40.06 -4.81 36.28
N LYS A 296 -38.85 -4.22 36.35
CA LYS A 296 -38.09 -4.04 37.60
C LYS A 296 -38.90 -3.25 38.62
N ALA A 297 -39.49 -2.12 38.23
CA ALA A 297 -40.33 -1.30 39.11
C ALA A 297 -41.60 -2.03 39.60
N LYS A 298 -42.23 -2.86 38.74
CA LYS A 298 -43.37 -3.71 39.12
C LYS A 298 -42.97 -4.81 40.10
N HIS A 299 -41.83 -5.46 39.89
CA HIS A 299 -41.31 -6.49 40.79
C HIS A 299 -40.95 -5.93 42.17
N GLU A 300 -40.37 -4.73 42.23
CA GLU A 300 -40.00 -4.10 43.50
C GLU A 300 -41.23 -3.70 44.33
N ARG A 301 -42.28 -3.18 43.68
CA ARG A 301 -43.59 -2.94 44.34
C ARG A 301 -44.18 -4.24 44.94
N LEU A 302 -44.03 -5.37 44.25
CA LEU A 302 -44.48 -6.69 44.72
C LEU A 302 -43.61 -7.22 45.89
N ARG A 303 -42.31 -6.90 45.93
CA ARG A 303 -41.45 -7.17 47.10
C ARG A 303 -41.89 -6.37 48.32
N SER A 304 -42.03 -5.04 48.20
CA SER A 304 -42.47 -4.18 49.30
C SER A 304 -43.85 -4.58 49.85
N SER A 305 -44.78 -4.97 48.96
CA SER A 305 -46.10 -5.48 49.37
C SER A 305 -46.00 -6.77 50.20
N LYS A 306 -45.07 -7.68 49.89
CA LYS A 306 -44.85 -8.90 50.70
C LYS A 306 -44.24 -8.61 52.07
N HIS A 307 -43.35 -7.62 52.19
CA HIS A 307 -42.76 -7.25 53.48
C HIS A 307 -43.76 -6.59 54.45
N HIS A 308 -44.84 -5.99 53.97
CA HIS A 308 -45.91 -5.44 54.82
C HIS A 308 -46.94 -6.47 55.31
N ASN A 309 -46.94 -7.71 54.79
CA ASN A 309 -47.94 -8.73 55.14
C ASN A 309 -47.35 -9.94 55.89
N ALA A 310 -46.13 -9.81 56.41
CA ALA A 310 -45.44 -10.81 57.22
C ALA A 310 -45.57 -10.53 58.73
N GLY A 311 -46.79 -10.25 59.21
CA GLY A 311 -47.06 -9.88 60.60
C GLY A 311 -48.45 -10.32 61.09
N SER A 312 -48.48 -11.38 61.90
CA SER A 312 -49.68 -12.00 62.48
C SER A 312 -50.63 -12.67 61.45
N SER A 313 -51.17 -13.88 61.65
CA SER A 313 -51.42 -14.60 62.90
C SER A 313 -51.34 -16.12 62.72
N THR A 314 -51.06 -16.85 63.80
CA THR A 314 -51.38 -18.28 63.93
C THR A 314 -52.88 -18.53 63.96
N HIS A 315 -53.37 -19.59 63.31
CA HIS A 315 -54.29 -20.59 63.91
C HIS A 315 -54.49 -21.80 62.98
N SER A 316 -55.28 -22.78 63.42
CA SER A 316 -55.18 -24.20 63.01
C SER A 316 -56.51 -24.81 62.52
N PHE A 317 -56.41 -26.05 62.00
CA PHE A 317 -57.42 -27.12 61.91
C PHE A 317 -58.10 -27.47 60.55
N THR A 318 -58.06 -28.78 60.29
CA THR A 318 -59.05 -29.66 59.61
C THR A 318 -59.56 -29.36 58.19
N SER A 319 -58.91 -30.02 57.22
CA SER A 319 -59.47 -31.15 56.45
C SER A 319 -61.00 -31.33 56.36
N THR A 320 -61.52 -31.39 55.13
CA THR A 320 -62.54 -32.39 54.74
C THR A 320 -62.36 -32.85 53.28
N ARG A 321 -63.06 -33.91 52.87
CA ARG A 321 -62.75 -34.77 51.69
C ARG A 321 -64.04 -35.24 51.00
N SER A 322 -64.12 -35.10 49.66
CA SER A 322 -64.88 -35.94 48.70
C SER A 322 -64.54 -35.48 47.26
N GLN A 323 -64.01 -36.33 46.38
CA GLN A 323 -64.71 -37.27 45.46
C GLN A 323 -65.44 -36.55 44.29
N VAL A 324 -65.17 -36.74 42.99
CA VAL A 324 -64.74 -37.86 42.09
C VAL A 324 -65.89 -38.36 41.21
N ALA A 325 -65.85 -38.01 39.92
CA ALA A 325 -66.42 -38.71 38.75
C ALA A 325 -66.06 -37.92 37.46
N GLN A 326 -65.89 -38.47 36.25
CA GLN A 326 -65.45 -39.81 35.82
C GLN A 326 -64.89 -39.72 34.36
N THR A 327 -64.08 -40.70 33.95
CA THR A 327 -63.48 -40.89 32.60
C THR A 327 -64.45 -41.65 31.65
N PRO A 328 -64.15 -42.04 30.38
CA PRO A 328 -62.88 -42.06 29.58
C PRO A 328 -63.08 -41.39 28.18
N LEU A 329 -62.38 -41.64 27.04
CA LEU A 329 -61.34 -42.62 26.61
C LEU A 329 -60.55 -42.06 25.38
N GLY A 330 -59.38 -42.62 25.03
CA GLY A 330 -58.78 -42.44 23.69
C GLY A 330 -57.25 -42.60 23.57
N THR A 331 -56.75 -43.82 23.30
CA THR A 331 -55.34 -44.13 22.89
C THR A 331 -55.38 -45.33 21.93
N PRO A 332 -54.44 -45.53 20.97
CA PRO A 332 -53.01 -45.86 21.17
C PRO A 332 -52.03 -44.96 20.36
N SER A 333 -50.70 -44.89 20.56
CA SER A 333 -49.67 -45.69 21.27
C SER A 333 -48.89 -46.73 20.43
N THR A 334 -47.66 -46.36 20.02
CA THR A 334 -46.42 -47.17 19.73
C THR A 334 -45.39 -46.20 19.14
N ARG A 335 -44.06 -46.23 19.38
CA ARG A 335 -43.11 -46.86 20.34
C ARG A 335 -41.93 -45.81 20.48
N THR A 336 -40.74 -45.91 21.10
CA THR A 336 -39.90 -47.02 21.59
C THR A 336 -38.90 -46.55 22.66
N GLU A 337 -38.44 -47.52 23.48
CA GLU A 337 -37.10 -47.78 24.06
C GLU A 337 -35.91 -46.80 23.80
N VAL A 338 -34.93 -46.61 24.71
CA VAL A 338 -34.50 -47.38 25.93
C VAL A 338 -34.14 -46.43 27.12
N SER A 339 -34.35 -46.90 28.35
CA SER A 339 -33.80 -46.36 29.62
C SER A 339 -33.02 -47.49 30.36
N ALA A 340 -32.25 -47.33 31.43
CA ALA A 340 -32.22 -46.28 32.46
C ALA A 340 -30.89 -46.28 33.27
N SER A 341 -30.85 -45.40 34.28
CA SER A 341 -29.91 -45.32 35.40
C SER A 341 -29.57 -46.64 36.10
N ASN A 342 -28.42 -46.68 36.78
CA ASN A 342 -28.29 -47.40 38.05
C ASN A 342 -27.29 -46.74 39.01
N ALA A 343 -27.70 -46.70 40.28
CA ALA A 343 -26.87 -46.45 41.46
C ALA A 343 -26.93 -47.74 42.33
N PRO A 344 -26.47 -47.82 43.60
CA PRO A 344 -25.73 -46.84 44.42
C PRO A 344 -24.52 -47.45 45.16
N SER A 345 -23.84 -46.65 46.00
CA SER A 345 -23.35 -47.12 47.31
C SER A 345 -23.04 -45.98 48.28
N ASN A 346 -23.46 -46.14 49.53
CA ASN A 346 -23.14 -45.23 50.65
C ASN A 346 -21.84 -45.64 51.32
N ARG A 347 -21.06 -44.66 51.82
CA ARG A 347 -20.44 -44.75 53.16
C ARG A 347 -20.11 -43.37 53.75
N ARG A 348 -20.35 -43.26 55.06
CA ARG A 348 -19.92 -42.15 55.93
C ARG A 348 -18.42 -42.36 56.30
N ALA A 349 -17.69 -41.45 56.95
CA ALA A 349 -18.06 -40.21 57.62
C ALA A 349 -16.87 -39.23 57.72
N ALA A 350 -17.17 -37.93 57.85
CA ALA A 350 -16.37 -36.97 58.62
C ALA A 350 -17.32 -35.89 59.16
N GLN A 351 -17.17 -35.49 60.42
CA GLN A 351 -17.98 -34.43 61.03
C GLN A 351 -17.19 -33.12 61.08
N VAL A 352 -17.79 -32.03 60.61
CA VAL A 352 -17.49 -30.66 61.06
C VAL A 352 -18.81 -29.98 61.35
N GLN A 353 -18.94 -29.31 62.50
CA GLN A 353 -20.18 -28.64 62.91
C GLN A 353 -20.31 -27.24 62.29
N PRO A 354 -21.53 -26.73 62.10
CA PRO A 354 -21.75 -25.44 61.45
C PRO A 354 -21.43 -24.26 62.38
N MET A 355 -20.60 -23.33 61.90
CA MET A 355 -20.45 -21.99 62.49
C MET A 355 -21.38 -21.00 61.78
N SER A 356 -22.13 -20.22 62.55
CA SER A 356 -23.23 -19.38 62.06
C SER A 356 -22.79 -17.98 61.62
N HIS A 357 -22.82 -17.69 60.32
CA HIS A 357 -22.63 -16.33 59.77
C HIS A 357 -23.70 -15.91 58.75
N ALA A 358 -24.96 -16.27 59.00
CA ALA A 358 -26.11 -15.85 58.20
C ALA A 358 -26.59 -14.44 58.58
N SER A 359 -25.77 -13.41 58.36
CA SER A 359 -26.15 -12.00 58.66
C SER A 359 -25.54 -10.90 57.78
N ASN A 360 -24.44 -11.14 57.05
CA ASN A 360 -23.70 -10.05 56.37
C ASN A 360 -23.90 -9.93 54.84
N TYR A 361 -24.60 -10.87 54.19
CA TYR A 361 -24.67 -10.90 52.72
C TYR A 361 -25.52 -9.79 52.07
N HIS A 362 -26.57 -9.30 52.74
CA HIS A 362 -27.49 -8.32 52.13
C HIS A 362 -26.90 -6.90 51.97
N ALA A 363 -25.97 -6.49 52.83
CA ALA A 363 -25.30 -5.20 52.69
C ALA A 363 -24.35 -5.17 51.47
N SER A 364 -23.65 -6.28 51.23
CA SER A 364 -22.74 -6.42 50.09
C SER A 364 -23.47 -6.41 48.74
N ASP A 365 -24.65 -7.03 48.67
CA ASP A 365 -25.47 -7.11 47.46
C ASP A 365 -26.07 -5.74 47.08
N ALA A 366 -26.54 -4.98 48.08
CA ALA A 366 -27.00 -3.60 47.89
C ALA A 366 -25.86 -2.67 47.42
N PHE A 367 -24.66 -2.79 48.01
CA PHE A 367 -23.49 -2.02 47.61
C PHE A 367 -23.01 -2.38 46.20
N ALA A 368 -23.01 -3.67 45.84
CA ALA A 368 -22.67 -4.13 44.50
C ALA A 368 -23.65 -3.62 43.43
N MET A 369 -24.96 -3.63 43.72
CA MET A 369 -25.96 -3.04 42.81
C MET A 369 -25.80 -1.53 42.63
N GLU A 370 -25.43 -0.79 43.67
CA GLU A 370 -25.18 0.65 43.57
C GLU A 370 -23.92 0.95 42.77
N LEU A 371 -22.84 0.17 42.97
CA LEU A 371 -21.61 0.28 42.19
C LEU A 371 -21.85 -0.08 40.71
N GLN A 372 -22.67 -1.09 40.42
CA GLN A 372 -23.07 -1.43 39.05
C GLN A 372 -23.88 -0.30 38.40
N ARG A 373 -24.82 0.33 39.12
CA ARG A 373 -25.57 1.49 38.61
C ARG A 373 -24.66 2.66 38.25
N ALA A 374 -23.66 2.94 39.10
CA ALA A 374 -22.65 3.97 38.85
C ALA A 374 -21.83 3.64 37.59
N PHE A 375 -21.34 2.40 37.46
CA PHE A 375 -20.57 1.94 36.31
C PHE A 375 -21.40 1.96 35.01
N ASP A 376 -22.69 1.56 35.07
CA ASP A 376 -23.61 1.63 33.93
C ASP A 376 -23.91 3.09 33.53
N ALA A 377 -23.98 4.01 34.49
CA ALA A 377 -24.18 5.44 34.24
C ALA A 377 -22.94 6.09 33.61
N GLU A 378 -21.75 5.79 34.13
CA GLU A 378 -20.47 6.22 33.58
C GLU A 378 -20.26 5.64 32.17
N ASN A 379 -20.57 4.36 31.94
CA ASN A 379 -20.50 3.74 30.61
C ASN A 379 -21.50 4.39 29.62
N ARG A 380 -22.74 4.73 30.05
CA ARG A 380 -23.66 5.53 29.22
C ARG A 380 -23.10 6.92 28.91
N GLN A 381 -22.51 7.60 29.89
CA GLN A 381 -21.89 8.92 29.69
C GLN A 381 -20.68 8.83 28.74
N LEU A 382 -19.81 7.85 28.91
CA LEU A 382 -18.67 7.56 28.03
C LEU A 382 -19.13 7.22 26.61
N LYS A 383 -20.19 6.43 26.43
CA LYS A 383 -20.79 6.20 25.11
C LYS A 383 -21.34 7.48 24.48
N GLN A 384 -22.00 8.36 25.25
CA GLN A 384 -22.45 9.67 24.77
C GLN A 384 -21.31 10.67 24.52
N GLN A 385 -20.19 10.54 25.21
CA GLN A 385 -18.98 11.32 24.92
C GLN A 385 -18.26 10.76 23.69
N MET A 386 -18.15 9.44 23.53
CA MET A 386 -17.61 8.79 22.33
C MET A 386 -18.45 9.04 21.08
N LYS A 387 -19.79 9.04 21.19
CA LYS A 387 -20.70 9.39 20.09
C LYS A 387 -20.51 10.86 19.69
N ARG A 388 -20.58 11.79 20.66
CA ARG A 388 -20.28 13.22 20.38
C ARG A 388 -18.87 13.43 19.84
N LEU A 389 -17.86 12.73 20.35
CA LEU A 389 -16.49 12.80 19.83
C LEU A 389 -16.35 12.22 18.43
N ARG A 390 -17.18 11.26 17.99
CA ARG A 390 -17.26 10.82 16.58
C ARG A 390 -18.05 11.80 15.70
N GLU A 391 -19.03 12.51 16.26
CA GLU A 391 -19.84 13.52 15.57
C GLU A 391 -19.10 14.88 15.45
N THR A 392 -18.17 15.19 16.37
CA THR A 392 -17.30 16.37 16.33
C THR A 392 -15.87 16.07 15.93
N GLN A 393 -15.48 14.80 15.81
CA GLN A 393 -14.32 14.42 15.01
C GLN A 393 -14.68 14.78 13.56
N PRO A 394 -13.99 15.74 12.92
CA PRO A 394 -14.22 15.99 11.51
C PRO A 394 -14.00 14.67 10.76
N ALA A 395 -14.84 14.40 9.77
CA ALA A 395 -14.58 13.32 8.82
C ALA A 395 -13.13 13.45 8.37
N PHE A 396 -12.35 12.40 8.63
CA PHE A 396 -10.88 12.39 8.70
C PHE A 396 -10.30 13.32 7.64
N PHE A 397 -9.71 14.46 8.05
CA PHE A 397 -9.42 15.63 7.20
C PHE A 397 -8.86 15.25 5.83
N ASP A 398 -9.74 14.99 4.87
CA ASP A 398 -9.39 14.66 3.49
C ASP A 398 -9.22 15.98 2.76
N CYS A 399 -8.20 16.69 3.23
CA CYS A 399 -7.75 17.93 2.65
C CYS A 399 -7.01 17.54 1.37
N GLU A 400 -7.78 17.35 0.30
CA GLU A 400 -7.32 17.54 -1.08
C GLU A 400 -6.91 19.02 -1.24
N LEU A 401 -5.80 19.37 -0.57
CA LEU A 401 -4.99 20.53 -0.92
C LEU A 401 -4.41 20.20 -2.28
N ASP A 402 -5.01 20.76 -3.32
CA ASP A 402 -4.41 20.77 -4.64
C ASP A 402 -3.08 21.54 -4.59
N ASP A 403 -2.15 21.21 -5.49
CA ASP A 403 -0.86 21.90 -5.53
C ASP A 403 -1.01 23.42 -5.75
N ALA A 404 -2.17 23.86 -6.27
CA ALA A 404 -2.52 25.27 -6.37
C ALA A 404 -2.75 25.94 -5.00
N ALA A 405 -3.47 25.30 -4.06
CA ALA A 405 -3.56 25.76 -2.67
C ALA A 405 -2.18 25.71 -1.97
N VAL A 406 -1.40 24.65 -2.21
CA VAL A 406 -0.06 24.50 -1.61
C VAL A 406 0.92 25.59 -2.10
N GLN A 407 0.87 25.95 -3.39
CA GLN A 407 1.62 27.08 -3.94
C GLN A 407 1.13 28.43 -3.39
N GLN A 408 -0.19 28.60 -3.19
CA GLN A 408 -0.76 29.82 -2.58
C GLN A 408 -0.39 29.97 -1.10
N LEU A 409 -0.10 28.88 -0.38
CA LEU A 409 0.42 28.91 0.99
C LEU A 409 1.86 29.42 1.09
N GLY A 410 2.56 29.62 -0.05
CA GLY A 410 3.91 30.20 -0.07
C GLY A 410 4.96 29.32 0.60
N LEU A 411 4.76 27.99 0.60
CA LEU A 411 5.71 27.04 1.15
C LEU A 411 7.08 27.19 0.44
N ASN A 412 8.16 27.20 1.22
CA ASN A 412 9.49 27.07 0.64
C ASN A 412 9.74 25.63 0.17
N GLU A 413 10.75 25.46 -0.69
CA GLU A 413 11.11 24.18 -1.33
C GLU A 413 11.19 23.02 -0.32
N LYS A 414 11.82 23.23 0.84
CA LYS A 414 11.93 22.20 1.90
C LYS A 414 10.59 21.86 2.58
N GLN A 415 9.66 22.82 2.66
CA GLN A 415 8.32 22.56 3.17
C GLN A 415 7.46 21.81 2.13
N TYR A 416 7.70 22.05 0.84
CA TYR A 416 7.04 21.31 -0.24
C TYR A 416 7.57 19.87 -0.37
N GLU A 417 8.89 19.66 -0.20
CA GLU A 417 9.50 18.33 -0.05
C GLU A 417 8.81 17.54 1.08
N ILE A 418 8.70 18.12 2.28
CA ILE A 418 8.03 17.48 3.44
C ILE A 418 6.54 17.22 3.16
N PHE A 419 5.84 18.10 2.45
CA PHE A 419 4.45 17.87 2.06
C PHE A 419 4.30 16.65 1.14
N ASN A 420 5.13 16.55 0.09
CA ASN A 420 5.12 15.41 -0.83
C ASN A 420 5.50 14.10 -0.12
N GLU A 421 6.44 14.17 0.82
CA GLU A 421 6.85 13.03 1.65
C GLU A 421 5.70 12.52 2.53
N MET A 422 4.93 13.42 3.15
CA MET A 422 3.71 13.08 3.90
C MET A 422 2.63 12.48 2.99
N GLN A 423 2.46 12.98 1.76
CA GLN A 423 1.52 12.41 0.79
C GLN A 423 1.92 10.98 0.37
N MET A 424 3.20 10.70 0.14
CA MET A 424 3.67 9.34 -0.14
C MET A 424 3.48 8.41 1.06
N ALA A 425 3.77 8.89 2.28
CA ALA A 425 3.54 8.17 3.52
C ALA A 425 2.04 7.87 3.81
N ARG A 426 1.10 8.49 3.09
CA ARG A 426 -0.32 8.10 3.11
C ARG A 426 -0.51 6.68 2.58
N PHE A 427 0.17 6.33 1.47
CA PHE A 427 -0.07 5.12 0.67
C PHE A 427 1.00 4.03 0.80
N SER A 428 2.26 4.38 1.08
CA SER A 428 3.33 3.38 1.20
C SER A 428 3.64 3.02 2.67
N THR A 429 4.28 1.88 2.86
CA THR A 429 4.88 1.53 4.16
C THR A 429 6.14 0.70 3.96
N ILE A 430 7.00 0.66 4.96
CA ILE A 430 8.31 0.01 4.88
C ILE A 430 8.28 -1.38 5.50
N ILE A 431 8.87 -2.33 4.77
CA ILE A 431 9.30 -3.62 5.32
C ILE A 431 10.82 -3.74 5.27
N HIS A 432 11.40 -4.27 6.35
CA HIS A 432 12.83 -4.57 6.45
C HIS A 432 13.03 -6.08 6.40
N CYS A 433 13.77 -6.56 5.39
CA CYS A 433 13.95 -8.00 5.20
C CYS A 433 15.10 -8.56 6.06
N ARG A 434 14.76 -9.40 7.03
CA ARG A 434 15.73 -9.99 7.97
C ARG A 434 16.79 -10.91 7.36
N LYS A 435 16.68 -11.31 6.09
CA LYS A 435 17.68 -12.16 5.38
C LYS A 435 18.70 -11.34 4.59
N CYS A 436 18.26 -10.40 3.76
CA CYS A 436 19.16 -9.57 2.95
C CYS A 436 19.53 -8.23 3.61
N LEU A 437 18.93 -7.91 4.77
CA LEU A 437 19.10 -6.66 5.53
C LEU A 437 18.73 -5.38 4.75
N ASN A 438 18.14 -5.53 3.57
CA ASN A 438 17.64 -4.43 2.76
C ASN A 438 16.22 -4.06 3.17
N THR A 439 15.92 -2.78 2.98
CA THR A 439 14.65 -2.14 3.32
C THR A 439 13.93 -1.76 2.02
N ILE A 440 12.63 -1.97 1.94
CA ILE A 440 11.84 -1.75 0.71
C ILE A 440 10.42 -1.26 1.05
N PHE A 441 9.90 -0.38 0.21
CA PHE A 441 8.50 0.05 0.24
C PHE A 441 7.58 -1.02 -0.35
N VAL A 442 6.42 -1.18 0.27
CA VAL A 442 5.28 -1.93 -0.23
C VAL A 442 4.02 -1.07 -0.09
N ASP A 443 2.96 -1.44 -0.80
CA ASP A 443 1.65 -0.81 -0.60
C ASP A 443 1.18 -1.03 0.86
N LYS A 444 0.60 0.01 1.45
CA LYS A 444 0.23 0.02 2.87
C LYS A 444 -1.10 -0.69 3.14
N GLY A 445 -1.96 -0.85 2.13
CA GLY A 445 -3.15 -1.70 2.17
C GLY A 445 -2.77 -3.17 2.07
N GLU A 446 -2.04 -3.54 1.02
CA GLU A 446 -1.51 -4.90 0.82
C GLU A 446 -0.71 -5.38 2.05
N TYR A 447 0.20 -4.55 2.56
CA TYR A 447 0.94 -4.85 3.78
C TYR A 447 0.03 -5.02 5.00
N GLN A 448 -1.08 -4.28 5.11
CA GLN A 448 -2.00 -4.41 6.23
C GLN A 448 -2.78 -5.73 6.19
N GLU A 449 -3.22 -6.15 5.01
CA GLU A 449 -4.00 -7.38 4.80
C GLU A 449 -3.17 -8.66 5.01
N VAL A 450 -1.90 -8.68 4.57
CA VAL A 450 -1.06 -9.88 4.71
C VAL A 450 -0.57 -10.14 6.15
N GLN A 451 -0.53 -11.42 6.52
CA GLN A 451 0.08 -11.92 7.77
C GLN A 451 1.45 -12.57 7.54
N GLU A 452 1.71 -13.01 6.32
CA GLU A 452 2.94 -13.67 5.86
C GLU A 452 3.53 -12.78 4.77
N ILE A 453 4.76 -12.29 4.96
CA ILE A 453 5.43 -11.33 4.08
C ILE A 453 6.53 -12.05 3.32
N VAL A 454 6.51 -11.98 1.99
CA VAL A 454 7.62 -12.41 1.14
C VAL A 454 8.44 -11.18 0.76
N CYS A 455 9.78 -11.30 0.78
CA CYS A 455 10.66 -10.22 0.37
C CYS A 455 10.46 -9.88 -1.13
N PRO A 456 10.03 -8.65 -1.49
CA PRO A 456 9.81 -8.28 -2.89
C PRO A 456 11.10 -8.09 -3.69
N LEU A 457 12.26 -8.01 -3.02
CA LEU A 457 13.54 -7.79 -3.69
C LEU A 457 13.96 -9.03 -4.51
N PRO A 458 14.29 -8.87 -5.80
CA PRO A 458 14.63 -9.98 -6.68
C PRO A 458 15.84 -10.76 -6.14
N GLY A 459 15.74 -12.09 -6.17
CA GLY A 459 16.78 -13.00 -5.67
C GLY A 459 16.79 -13.25 -4.16
N CYS A 460 16.03 -12.51 -3.33
CA CYS A 460 16.01 -12.75 -1.89
C CYS A 460 15.16 -13.97 -1.50
N GLY A 461 13.90 -14.00 -1.95
CA GLY A 461 12.96 -15.11 -1.74
C GLY A 461 12.65 -15.48 -0.29
N TYR A 462 12.90 -14.57 0.67
CA TYR A 462 12.68 -14.83 2.09
C TYR A 462 11.24 -14.54 2.50
N ALA A 463 10.56 -15.52 3.11
CA ALA A 463 9.24 -15.32 3.71
C ALA A 463 9.33 -15.29 5.24
N TRP A 464 8.54 -14.43 5.89
CA TRP A 464 8.45 -14.35 7.35
C TRP A 464 7.06 -13.91 7.83
N CYS A 465 6.70 -14.27 9.05
CA CYS A 465 5.46 -13.82 9.66
C CYS A 465 5.56 -12.34 10.09
N LYS A 466 4.56 -11.53 9.77
CA LYS A 466 4.44 -10.14 10.20
C LYS A 466 4.36 -9.98 11.72
N LEU A 467 3.72 -10.92 12.43
CA LEU A 467 3.46 -10.84 13.87
C LEU A 467 4.65 -11.32 14.71
N CYS A 468 5.09 -12.57 14.53
CA CYS A 468 6.18 -13.15 15.32
C CYS A 468 7.58 -12.92 14.71
N SER A 469 7.66 -12.49 13.45
CA SER A 469 8.90 -12.28 12.69
C SER A 469 9.82 -13.51 12.54
N GLN A 470 9.26 -14.72 12.68
CA GLN A 470 9.94 -15.98 12.33
C GLN A 470 9.89 -16.24 10.82
N ALA A 471 10.86 -17.00 10.31
CA ALA A 471 10.92 -17.42 8.91
C ALA A 471 9.78 -18.41 8.58
N ILE A 472 9.30 -18.38 7.34
CA ILE A 472 8.27 -19.29 6.82
C ILE A 472 8.82 -20.03 5.60
N GLU A 473 8.52 -21.32 5.47
CA GLU A 473 8.85 -22.11 4.28
C GLU A 473 7.79 -21.89 3.19
N ILE A 474 8.21 -21.37 2.03
CA ILE A 474 7.30 -21.11 0.90
C ILE A 474 6.78 -22.45 0.35
N GLY A 475 5.46 -22.68 0.48
CA GLY A 475 4.81 -23.95 0.15
C GLY A 475 4.70 -24.95 1.31
N GLY A 476 5.12 -24.56 2.52
CA GLY A 476 4.92 -25.34 3.75
C GLY A 476 3.47 -25.26 4.30
N PRO A 477 3.23 -25.77 5.53
CA PRO A 477 1.98 -25.51 6.24
C PRO A 477 1.82 -24.00 6.52
N LYS A 478 0.56 -23.52 6.55
CA LYS A 478 0.24 -22.15 6.97
C LYS A 478 0.84 -21.85 8.35
N HIS A 479 1.48 -20.70 8.50
CA HIS A 479 2.19 -20.36 9.73
C HIS A 479 1.24 -20.13 10.91
N SER A 480 1.70 -20.50 12.11
CA SER A 480 1.05 -20.12 13.38
C SER A 480 2.08 -19.64 14.41
N CYS A 481 1.83 -18.49 15.02
CA CYS A 481 2.81 -17.82 15.89
C CYS A 481 3.07 -18.55 17.22
N ASP A 482 2.19 -19.48 17.59
CA ASP A 482 2.29 -20.45 18.69
C ASP A 482 2.92 -21.80 18.26
N GLY A 483 3.18 -21.98 16.95
CA GLY A 483 3.83 -23.16 16.38
C GLY A 483 2.96 -24.43 16.29
N THR A 484 1.65 -24.33 16.60
CA THR A 484 0.78 -25.51 16.64
C THR A 484 0.44 -26.06 15.25
N SER A 485 0.40 -25.24 14.21
CA SER A 485 0.13 -25.69 12.83
C SER A 485 1.32 -26.44 12.23
N GLU A 486 2.53 -25.95 12.48
CA GLU A 486 3.81 -26.54 12.13
C GLU A 486 4.02 -27.86 12.86
N LEU A 487 3.76 -27.89 14.18
CA LEU A 487 3.78 -29.11 14.99
C LEU A 487 2.74 -30.13 14.49
N ASN A 488 1.50 -29.71 14.20
CA ASN A 488 0.48 -30.59 13.64
C ASN A 488 0.88 -31.15 12.26
N HIS A 489 1.56 -30.37 11.43
CA HIS A 489 2.08 -30.83 10.14
C HIS A 489 3.18 -31.90 10.34
N LEU A 490 4.17 -31.62 11.18
CA LEU A 490 5.24 -32.56 11.53
C LEU A 490 4.69 -33.85 12.17
N MET A 491 3.67 -33.74 13.03
CA MET A 491 3.00 -34.90 13.62
C MET A 491 2.31 -35.76 12.55
N ARG A 492 1.61 -35.17 11.58
CA ARG A 492 1.02 -35.91 10.45
C ARG A 492 2.10 -36.57 9.59
N GLN A 493 3.18 -35.84 9.28
CA GLN A 493 4.29 -36.32 8.46
C GLN A 493 5.06 -37.49 9.10
N ARG A 494 5.09 -37.57 10.44
CA ARG A 494 5.78 -38.62 11.21
C ARG A 494 4.83 -39.61 11.90
N GLY A 495 3.54 -39.58 11.58
CA GLY A 495 2.52 -40.47 12.17
C GLY A 495 2.25 -40.26 13.67
N TRP A 496 2.84 -39.25 14.30
CA TRP A 496 2.76 -38.99 15.75
C TRP A 496 1.35 -38.60 16.19
N LYS A 497 0.99 -39.01 17.40
CA LYS A 497 -0.31 -38.70 18.03
C LYS A 497 -0.10 -38.11 19.42
N HIS A 498 -1.03 -37.25 19.86
CA HIS A 498 -1.06 -36.76 21.23
C HIS A 498 -1.34 -37.92 22.20
N CYS A 499 -0.65 -37.92 23.36
CA CYS A 499 -0.96 -38.83 24.45
C CYS A 499 -2.40 -38.60 24.96
N PRO A 500 -3.20 -39.65 25.28
CA PRO A 500 -4.53 -39.51 25.87
C PRO A 500 -4.59 -38.90 27.29
N GLY A 501 -3.46 -38.45 27.85
CA GLY A 501 -3.38 -37.71 29.11
C GLY A 501 -2.38 -36.55 29.00
N GLU A 502 -2.89 -35.33 29.15
CA GLU A 502 -2.20 -34.05 29.36
C GLU A 502 -0.94 -33.76 28.51
N HIS A 503 -1.19 -33.34 27.27
CA HIS A 503 -0.46 -32.34 26.44
C HIS A 503 1.05 -32.45 26.13
N LEU A 504 1.91 -33.15 26.89
CA LEU A 504 3.38 -33.03 26.78
C LEU A 504 4.14 -34.35 26.53
N ALA A 505 3.50 -35.34 25.91
CA ALA A 505 4.15 -36.53 25.39
C ALA A 505 3.63 -36.93 24.00
N PHE A 506 4.56 -37.35 23.12
CA PHE A 506 4.28 -37.85 21.77
C PHE A 506 4.61 -39.33 21.67
N LEU A 507 3.78 -40.10 20.98
CA LEU A 507 4.05 -41.50 20.66
C LEU A 507 4.50 -41.63 19.19
N ASP A 508 5.68 -42.19 18.99
CA ASP A 508 6.15 -42.70 17.70
C ASP A 508 5.45 -44.05 17.43
N VAL A 509 4.75 -44.14 16.30
CA VAL A 509 3.88 -45.28 15.98
C VAL A 509 4.64 -46.40 15.29
N ASP A 510 5.62 -46.08 14.44
CA ASP A 510 6.29 -47.06 13.58
C ASP A 510 7.33 -47.89 14.34
N ASN A 511 7.94 -47.34 15.41
CA ASN A 511 8.93 -48.05 16.22
C ASN A 511 8.32 -49.06 17.23
N SER A 512 6.98 -49.20 17.25
CA SER A 512 6.26 -50.14 18.12
C SER A 512 6.37 -51.63 17.71
N ARG A 513 7.18 -51.94 16.68
CA ARG A 513 7.33 -53.29 16.10
C ARG A 513 8.76 -53.83 15.97
N THR A 514 9.72 -53.41 16.80
CA THR A 514 11.03 -54.11 16.88
C THR A 514 11.70 -54.10 18.26
N ARG A 515 11.31 -55.03 19.14
CA ARG A 515 12.20 -56.05 19.78
C ARG A 515 11.41 -56.95 20.77
N PRO A 516 11.93 -58.15 21.09
CA PRO A 516 11.22 -59.15 21.91
C PRO A 516 11.25 -58.86 23.42
#